data_AF-A0A0R0B470-F1
#
_entry.id   AF-A0A0R0B470-F1
#
_cell.length_a   1.000
_cell.length_b   1.000
_cell.length_c   1.000
_cell.angle_alpha   90.00
_cell.angle_beta   90.00
_cell.angle_gamma   90.00
#
_symmetry.space_group_name_H-M   'P 1'
#
loop_
_entity.id
_entity.type
_entity.pdbx_description
1 polymer ?
#
loop_
_entity_poly.entity_id
_entity_poly.type
_entity_poly.pdbx_seq_one_letter_code
_entity_poly.pdbx_strand_id
1 'polypeptide(L)'
;MSYRDKLTLGSVGGQRGIFLQCNKSEKKSVVRRYFPDGRLQWMSEKVQSRHTDGTPKHLHIPILEEGIYEVLGQPKLSGFYALYLNGKGYMSYCPLDRKAAAAVLAKIGSDGLRAALVAVGKSVY
;
A
#
# COMPACT_ATOMS: atom_id res chain seq x y z
N MET A 1 13.97 3.38 -12.79
CA MET A 1 12.56 2.95 -12.60
C MET A 1 11.78 4.12 -12.04
N SER A 2 10.64 4.48 -12.65
CA SER A 2 9.75 5.54 -12.15
C SER A 2 8.79 4.93 -11.13
N TYR A 3 8.85 5.33 -9.86
CA TYR A 3 7.96 4.83 -8.78
C TYR A 3 6.53 5.38 -8.88
N ARG A 4 6.10 5.80 -10.07
CA ARG A 4 4.90 6.64 -10.27
C ARG A 4 3.79 5.98 -11.03
N ASP A 5 4.13 4.98 -11.84
CA ASP A 5 3.16 4.33 -12.73
C ASP A 5 2.67 3.01 -12.14
N LYS A 6 3.45 2.40 -11.24
CA LYS A 6 3.09 1.18 -10.52
C LYS A 6 3.55 1.24 -9.07
N LEU A 7 2.74 0.68 -8.17
CA LEU A 7 3.09 0.55 -6.76
C LEU A 7 4.37 -0.29 -6.67
N THR A 8 5.42 0.28 -6.12
CA THR A 8 6.71 -0.42 -6.02
C THR A 8 6.89 -0.93 -4.61
N LEU A 9 7.10 -2.24 -4.51
CA LEU A 9 7.41 -2.92 -3.25
C LEU A 9 8.92 -3.13 -3.16
N GLY A 10 9.47 -3.02 -1.96
CA GLY A 10 10.86 -3.38 -1.71
C GLY A 10 11.17 -3.36 -0.22
N SER A 11 12.45 -3.24 0.13
CA SER A 11 12.87 -3.22 1.53
C SER A 11 13.97 -2.21 1.80
N VAL A 12 13.94 -1.58 2.98
CA VAL A 12 14.98 -0.69 3.50
C VAL A 12 15.36 -1.16 4.89
N GLY A 13 16.63 -1.50 5.10
CA GLY A 13 17.12 -1.97 6.41
C GLY A 13 16.36 -3.22 6.92
N GLY A 14 16.03 -4.15 6.02
CA GLY A 14 15.26 -5.37 6.32
C GLY A 14 13.75 -5.17 6.48
N GLN A 15 13.25 -3.93 6.52
CA GLN A 15 11.81 -3.65 6.60
C GLN A 15 11.21 -3.57 5.19
N ARG A 16 10.22 -4.43 4.92
CA ARG A 16 9.45 -4.40 3.67
C ARG A 16 8.53 -3.18 3.64
N GLY A 17 8.26 -2.65 2.46
CA GLY A 17 7.40 -1.49 2.33
C GLY A 17 7.07 -1.07 0.91
N ILE A 18 6.29 0.00 0.83
CA ILE A 18 5.97 0.70 -0.42
C ILE A 18 6.97 1.84 -0.63
N PHE A 19 7.46 1.99 -1.86
CA PHE A 19 8.18 3.18 -2.30
C PHE A 19 7.24 4.13 -3.06
N LEU A 20 7.22 5.39 -2.63
CA LEU A 20 6.47 6.47 -3.28
C LEU A 20 7.42 7.60 -3.67
N GLN A 21 7.16 8.22 -4.82
CA GLN A 21 7.91 9.38 -5.29
C GLN A 21 7.02 10.62 -5.33
N CYS A 22 7.35 11.65 -4.55
CA CYS A 22 6.65 12.92 -4.53
C CYS A 22 7.34 13.92 -5.46
N ASN A 23 6.61 14.54 -6.38
CA ASN A 23 7.13 15.71 -7.08
C ASN A 23 7.20 16.91 -6.14
N LYS A 24 8.08 17.86 -6.48
CA LYS A 24 8.20 19.15 -5.79
C LYS A 24 6.88 19.94 -5.74
N SER A 25 6.05 19.83 -6.79
CA SER A 25 4.75 20.50 -6.89
C SER A 25 3.59 19.75 -6.24
N GLU A 26 3.82 18.55 -5.71
CA GLU A 26 2.78 17.69 -5.14
C GLU A 26 2.80 17.74 -3.61
N LYS A 27 1.64 17.56 -2.98
CA LYS A 27 1.58 17.31 -1.55
C LYS A 27 2.31 16.00 -1.23
N LYS A 28 2.97 15.94 -0.07
CA LYS A 28 3.60 14.71 0.43
C LYS A 28 2.59 13.58 0.42
N SER A 29 2.96 12.45 -0.16
CA SER A 29 2.12 11.27 -0.17
C SER A 29 2.02 10.67 1.22
N VAL A 30 0.84 10.12 1.53
CA VAL A 30 0.55 9.49 2.81
C VAL A 30 -0.16 8.17 2.57
N VAL A 31 -0.04 7.26 3.51
CA VAL A 31 -0.68 5.95 3.46
C VAL A 31 -1.42 5.70 4.76
N ARG A 32 -2.61 5.11 4.67
CA ARG A 32 -3.34 4.61 5.83
C ARG A 32 -3.77 3.17 5.62
N ARG A 33 -3.82 2.41 6.71
CA ARG A 33 -4.32 1.04 6.76
C ARG A 33 -5.76 1.04 7.26
N TYR A 34 -6.55 0.13 6.72
CA TYR A 34 -7.91 -0.16 7.14
C TYR A 34 -7.99 -1.51 7.84
N PHE A 35 -8.73 -1.56 8.95
CA PHE A 35 -8.96 -2.76 9.73
C PHE A 35 -10.41 -3.27 9.55
N PRO A 36 -10.64 -4.59 9.70
CA PRO A 36 -11.99 -5.17 9.59
C PRO A 36 -13.01 -4.59 10.59
N ASP A 37 -12.55 -4.13 11.75
CA ASP A 37 -13.37 -3.48 12.79
C ASP A 37 -13.73 -2.02 12.48
N GLY A 38 -13.37 -1.54 11.28
CA GLY A 38 -13.63 -0.16 10.83
C GLY A 38 -12.60 0.86 11.32
N ARG A 39 -11.62 0.47 12.14
CA ARG A 39 -10.52 1.37 12.51
C ARG A 39 -9.63 1.68 11.31
N LEU A 40 -8.96 2.82 11.40
CA LEU A 40 -7.94 3.26 10.44
C LEU A 40 -6.67 3.67 11.18
N GLN A 41 -5.53 3.43 10.56
CA GLN A 41 -4.23 3.82 11.10
C GLN A 41 -3.40 4.51 10.02
N TRP A 42 -2.90 5.71 10.31
CA TRP A 42 -1.91 6.37 9.47
C TRP A 42 -0.56 5.66 9.59
N MET A 43 0.03 5.35 8.45
CA MET A 43 1.33 4.69 8.39
C MET A 43 2.43 5.73 8.51
N SER A 44 3.42 5.48 9.35
CA SER A 44 4.63 6.31 9.41
C SER A 44 5.49 6.10 8.17
N GLU A 45 6.10 7.18 7.68
CA GLU A 45 7.03 7.15 6.57
C GLU A 45 8.49 7.31 7.01
N LYS A 46 9.41 6.81 6.18
CA LYS A 46 10.83 7.13 6.21
C LYS A 46 11.20 7.89 4.93
N VAL A 47 11.66 9.14 5.07
CA VAL A 47 12.15 9.93 3.94
C VAL A 47 13.50 9.38 3.49
N GLN A 48 13.56 8.83 2.28
CA GLN A 48 14.78 8.25 1.70
C GLN A 48 15.65 9.29 1.00
N SER A 49 15.03 10.35 0.47
CA SER A 49 15.75 11.48 -0.11
C SER A 49 14.84 12.70 -0.21
N ARG A 50 15.45 13.87 -0.38
CA ARG A 50 14.78 15.17 -0.47
C ARG A 50 15.11 15.84 -1.80
N HIS A 51 14.24 16.76 -2.22
CA HIS A 51 14.55 17.74 -3.25
C HIS A 51 15.53 18.79 -2.69
N THR A 52 16.06 19.64 -3.56
CA THR A 52 17.02 20.70 -3.18
C THR A 52 16.43 21.74 -2.23
N ASP A 53 15.11 21.89 -2.20
CA ASP A 53 14.38 22.78 -1.26
C ASP A 53 14.05 22.12 0.09
N GLY A 54 14.55 20.89 0.32
CA GLY A 54 14.33 20.14 1.55
C GLY A 54 13.02 19.36 1.59
N THR A 55 12.13 19.50 0.61
CA THR A 55 10.87 18.73 0.58
C THR A 55 11.12 17.23 0.29
N PRO A 56 10.30 16.30 0.81
CA PRO A 56 10.50 14.87 0.56
C PRO A 56 10.36 14.51 -0.92
N LYS A 57 11.30 13.72 -1.46
CA LYS A 57 11.29 13.23 -2.84
C LYS A 57 10.92 11.76 -2.93
N HIS A 58 11.56 10.92 -2.12
CA HIS A 58 11.27 9.49 -2.06
C HIS A 58 10.90 9.10 -0.64
N LEU A 59 9.77 8.40 -0.50
CA LEU A 59 9.26 7.89 0.76
C LEU A 59 9.30 6.37 0.76
N HIS A 60 9.69 5.80 1.88
CA HIS A 60 9.50 4.38 2.18
C HIS A 60 8.45 4.27 3.28
N ILE A 61 7.36 3.56 3.00
CA ILE A 61 6.28 3.29 3.96
C ILE A 61 6.43 1.83 4.42
N PRO A 62 6.91 1.56 5.64
CA PRO A 62 7.00 0.19 6.15
C PRO A 62 5.62 -0.47 6.20
N ILE A 63 5.55 -1.69 5.66
CA ILE A 63 4.36 -2.52 5.68
C ILE A 63 4.68 -3.71 6.58
N LEU A 64 4.15 -3.66 7.80
CA LEU A 64 4.43 -4.65 8.84
C LEU A 64 3.55 -5.89 8.71
N GLU A 65 2.35 -5.72 8.16
CA GLU A 65 1.33 -6.77 8.12
C GLU A 65 0.58 -6.72 6.79
N GLU A 66 0.03 -7.88 6.41
CA GLU A 66 -0.94 -7.96 5.32
C GLU A 66 -2.19 -7.12 5.65
N GLY A 67 -2.82 -6.55 4.64
CA GLY A 67 -4.02 -5.77 4.85
C GLY A 67 -4.41 -4.89 3.68
N ILE A 68 -5.45 -4.08 3.91
CA ILE A 68 -5.91 -3.07 2.97
C ILE A 68 -5.27 -1.73 3.33
N TYR A 69 -4.58 -1.14 2.37
CA TYR A 69 -3.90 0.14 2.47
C TYR A 69 -4.45 1.10 1.43
N GLU A 70 -4.57 2.37 1.78
CA GLU A 70 -4.91 3.44 0.83
C GLU A 70 -3.72 4.38 0.68
N VAL A 71 -3.32 4.59 -0.57
CA VAL A 71 -2.31 5.58 -0.94
C VAL A 71 -3.02 6.87 -1.31
N LEU A 72 -2.50 8.00 -0.83
CA LEU A 72 -3.05 9.33 -1.07
C LEU A 72 -1.92 10.28 -1.49
N GLY A 73 -2.27 11.33 -2.25
CA GLY A 73 -1.32 12.35 -2.71
C GLY A 73 -0.39 11.85 -3.81
N GLN A 74 -0.85 10.91 -4.64
CA GLN A 74 -0.18 10.41 -5.84
C GLN A 74 -1.16 10.41 -7.01
N PRO A 75 -1.00 11.26 -8.05
CA PRO A 75 -2.00 11.37 -9.12
C PRO A 75 -2.34 10.05 -9.82
N LYS A 76 -1.37 9.15 -9.98
CA LYS A 76 -1.53 7.86 -10.67
C LYS A 76 -1.66 6.65 -9.74
N LEU A 77 -1.26 6.79 -8.47
CA LEU A 77 -1.22 5.69 -7.50
C LEU A 77 -2.15 5.89 -6.31
N SER A 78 -2.95 6.97 -6.29
CA SER A 78 -3.93 7.13 -5.22
C SER A 78 -5.03 6.08 -5.40
N GLY A 79 -5.35 5.36 -4.33
CA GLY A 79 -6.31 4.26 -4.38
C GLY A 79 -6.07 3.22 -3.29
N PHE A 80 -6.93 2.20 -3.30
CA PHE A 80 -6.86 1.09 -2.34
C PHE A 80 -6.04 -0.05 -2.90
N TYR A 81 -5.25 -0.69 -2.04
CA TYR A 81 -4.38 -1.80 -2.35
C TYR A 81 -4.47 -2.85 -1.24
N ALA A 82 -4.74 -4.09 -1.62
CA ALA A 82 -4.49 -5.21 -0.72
C ALA A 82 -3.03 -5.64 -0.84
N LEU A 83 -2.29 -5.61 0.26
CA LEU A 83 -0.93 -6.12 0.34
C LEU A 83 -0.95 -7.48 1.04
N TYR A 84 -0.43 -8.51 0.36
CA TYR A 84 -0.47 -9.89 0.82
C TYR A 84 0.78 -10.66 0.39
N LEU A 85 1.08 -11.77 1.07
CA LEU A 85 2.10 -12.72 0.66
C LEU A 85 1.52 -13.67 -0.40
N ASN A 86 2.19 -13.74 -1.54
CA ASN A 86 1.83 -14.69 -2.58
C ASN A 86 2.20 -16.13 -2.20
N GLY A 87 1.85 -17.10 -3.05
CA GLY A 87 2.15 -18.53 -2.82
C GLY A 87 3.64 -18.86 -2.69
N LYS A 88 4.54 -17.93 -3.02
CA LYS A 88 6.01 -18.07 -2.87
C LYS A 88 6.57 -17.29 -1.66
N GLY A 89 5.72 -16.68 -0.84
CA GLY A 89 6.12 -15.90 0.34
C GLY A 89 6.62 -14.49 0.04
N TYR A 90 6.49 -14.01 -1.20
CA TYR A 90 6.84 -12.63 -1.56
C TYR A 90 5.65 -11.70 -1.38
N MET A 91 5.91 -10.48 -0.90
CA MET A 91 4.89 -9.44 -0.84
C MET A 91 4.44 -9.09 -2.26
N SER A 92 3.13 -9.15 -2.47
CA SER A 92 2.42 -8.81 -3.69
C SER A 92 1.30 -7.84 -3.35
N TYR A 93 0.72 -7.22 -4.38
CA TYR A 93 -0.41 -6.32 -4.20
C TYR A 93 -1.52 -6.55 -5.20
N CYS A 94 -2.76 -6.21 -4.80
CA CYS A 94 -3.93 -6.18 -5.68
C CYS A 94 -4.59 -4.79 -5.56
N PRO A 95 -4.66 -4.01 -6.65
CA PRO A 95 -5.43 -2.76 -6.66
C PRO A 95 -6.93 -3.02 -6.49
N LEU A 96 -7.57 -2.20 -5.67
CA LEU A 96 -8.99 -2.28 -5.36
C LEU A 96 -9.66 -0.92 -5.58
N ASP A 97 -10.91 -0.94 -6.05
CA ASP A 97 -11.81 0.18 -5.86
C ASP A 97 -12.37 0.17 -4.41
N ARG A 98 -13.05 1.25 -4.02
CA ARG A 98 -13.60 1.41 -2.67
C ARG A 98 -14.62 0.33 -2.31
N LYS A 99 -15.43 -0.13 -3.26
CA LYS A 99 -16.45 -1.17 -3.03
C LYS A 99 -15.79 -2.52 -2.78
N ALA A 100 -14.79 -2.87 -3.58
CA ALA A 100 -13.99 -4.08 -3.43
C ALA A 100 -13.20 -4.07 -2.12
N ALA A 101 -12.60 -2.94 -1.73
CA ALA A 101 -11.91 -2.79 -0.45
C ALA A 101 -12.85 -3.07 0.74
N ALA A 102 -14.05 -2.49 0.73
CA ALA A 102 -15.06 -2.74 1.77
C ALA A 102 -15.52 -4.22 1.79
N ALA A 103 -15.75 -4.81 0.62
CA ALA A 103 -16.16 -6.20 0.51
C ALA A 103 -15.07 -7.17 1.02
N VAL A 104 -13.79 -6.88 0.75
CA VAL A 104 -12.66 -7.66 1.26
C VAL A 104 -12.57 -7.50 2.77
N LEU A 105 -12.61 -6.28 3.31
CA LEU A 105 -12.57 -6.04 4.76
C LEU A 105 -13.68 -6.79 5.52
N ALA A 106 -14.89 -6.87 4.96
CA ALA A 106 -16.01 -7.61 5.55
C ALA A 106 -15.84 -9.14 5.50
N LYS A 107 -14.93 -9.64 4.66
CA LYS A 107 -14.66 -11.08 4.45
C LYS A 107 -13.32 -11.54 5.03
N ILE A 108 -12.47 -10.62 5.51
CA ILE A 108 -11.23 -10.98 6.21
C ILE A 108 -11.62 -11.64 7.53
N GLY A 109 -11.62 -12.98 7.53
CA GLY A 109 -11.79 -13.83 8.69
C GLY A 109 -10.52 -14.63 8.98
N SER A 110 -10.68 -15.82 9.58
CA SER A 110 -9.58 -16.75 9.88
C SER A 110 -8.77 -17.17 8.65
N ASP A 111 -9.42 -17.23 7.48
CA ASP A 111 -8.81 -17.70 6.23
C ASP A 111 -7.87 -16.68 5.59
N GLY A 112 -7.78 -15.48 6.16
CA GLY A 112 -6.82 -14.45 5.80
C GLY A 112 -7.18 -13.65 4.54
N LEU A 113 -6.30 -12.71 4.20
CA LEU A 113 -6.54 -11.72 3.15
C LEU A 113 -6.61 -12.32 1.74
N ARG A 114 -5.76 -13.32 1.46
CA ARG A 114 -5.70 -13.95 0.12
C ARG A 114 -6.99 -14.70 -0.21
N ALA A 115 -7.58 -15.41 0.76
CA ALA A 115 -8.88 -16.05 0.60
C ALA A 115 -10.01 -15.03 0.39
N ALA A 116 -10.02 -13.95 1.18
CA ALA A 116 -11.00 -12.86 1.03
C ALA A 116 -10.92 -12.20 -0.36
N LEU A 117 -9.73 -11.99 -0.91
CA LEU A 117 -9.53 -11.46 -2.26
C LEU A 117 -10.13 -12.39 -3.33
N VAL A 118 -9.86 -13.70 -3.25
CA VAL A 118 -10.41 -14.70 -4.17
C VAL A 118 -11.94 -14.74 -4.08
N ALA A 119 -12.50 -14.67 -2.87
CA ALA A 119 -13.95 -14.64 -2.64
C ALA A 119 -14.65 -13.39 -3.22
N VAL A 120 -13.90 -12.30 -3.44
CA VAL A 120 -14.37 -11.07 -4.12
C VAL A 120 -14.03 -11.09 -5.62
N GLY A 121 -13.59 -12.24 -6.15
CA GLY A 121 -13.31 -12.44 -7.57
C GLY A 121 -12.01 -11.80 -8.05
N LYS A 122 -11.07 -11.49 -7.14
CA LYS A 122 -9.76 -10.97 -7.52
C LYS A 122 -8.80 -12.11 -7.83
N SER A 123 -8.05 -11.96 -8.93
CA SER A 123 -6.92 -12.82 -9.22
C SER A 123 -5.75 -12.46 -8.31
N VAL A 124 -5.25 -13.45 -7.58
CA VAL A 124 -4.09 -13.34 -6.68
C VAL A 124 -2.92 -14.11 -7.24
N TYR A 125 -1.71 -13.62 -6.97
CA TYR A 125 -0.46 -14.27 -7.39
C TYR A 125 0.05 -15.27 -6.36
#